data_AF-T1HKT7-F1
#
_entry.id   AF-T1HKT7-F1
#
_cell.length_a   1.000
_cell.length_b   1.000
_cell.length_c   1.000
_cell.angle_alpha   90.00
_cell.angle_beta   90.00
_cell.angle_gamma   90.00
#
_symmetry.space_group_name_H-M   'P 1'
#
loop_
_entity.id
_entity.type
_entity.pdbx_description
1 polymer ?
#
loop_
_entity_poly.entity_id
_entity_poly.type
_entity_poly.pdbx_seq_one_letter_code
_entity_poly.pdbx_strand_id
1 'polypeptide(L)'
;MVDKMNNEPLSLAKAKAEGLRMAKFPLDRYLEWGIGTKSLTINQCLDIMLDLRVTGDWDKALVHVPRRKIRPEQEGEAKYKEYRSDKRPIRSEGKPYKKQFRKEYPKFSQIKY
;
A
#
# COMPACT_ATOMS: atom_id res chain seq x y z
N MET A 1 5.23 21.83 -7.37
CA MET A 1 3.87 22.29 -7.04
C MET A 1 3.26 21.29 -6.08
N VAL A 2 2.80 21.72 -4.91
CA VAL A 2 2.10 20.85 -3.95
C VAL A 2 0.68 21.37 -3.87
N ASP A 3 -0.22 20.69 -4.57
CA ASP A 3 -1.64 21.02 -4.54
C ASP A 3 -2.35 20.11 -3.53
N LYS A 4 -3.04 20.74 -2.58
CA LYS A 4 -3.76 20.03 -1.51
C LYS A 4 -5.26 19.93 -1.80
N MET A 5 -5.77 20.75 -2.72
CA MET A 5 -7.21 20.95 -2.92
C MET A 5 -7.63 20.68 -4.35
N ASN A 6 -6.82 21.08 -5.33
CA ASN A 6 -7.09 20.79 -6.73
C ASN A 6 -6.36 19.52 -7.18
N ASN A 7 -7.11 18.54 -7.67
CA ASN A 7 -6.57 17.30 -8.23
C ASN A 7 -6.72 17.25 -9.77
N GLU A 8 -6.98 18.39 -10.39
CA GLU A 8 -7.01 18.49 -11.84
C GLU A 8 -5.63 18.21 -12.46
N PRO A 9 -5.57 17.57 -13.64
CA PRO A 9 -4.34 17.15 -14.27
C PRO A 9 -3.64 18.30 -15.02
N LEU A 10 -3.35 19.41 -14.33
CA LEU A 10 -2.75 20.62 -14.91
C LEU A 10 -1.37 20.36 -15.53
N SER A 11 -0.54 19.56 -14.85
CA SER A 11 0.79 19.19 -15.35
C SER A 11 0.70 18.34 -16.62
N LEU A 12 -0.31 17.46 -16.72
CA LEU A 12 -0.54 16.65 -17.91
C LEU A 12 -1.01 17.52 -19.08
N ALA A 13 -1.93 18.46 -18.82
CA ALA A 13 -2.44 19.36 -19.85
C ALA A 13 -1.32 20.23 -20.44
N LYS A 14 -0.45 20.80 -19.58
CA LYS A 14 0.71 21.58 -20.02
C LYS A 14 1.68 20.74 -20.87
N ALA A 15 2.04 19.55 -20.41
CA ALA A 15 2.95 18.67 -21.15
C ALA A 15 2.39 18.24 -22.51
N LYS A 16 1.07 18.03 -22.63
CA LYS A 16 0.40 17.79 -23.92
C LYS A 16 0.46 19.00 -24.85
N ALA A 17 0.21 20.20 -24.33
CA ALA A 17 0.27 21.43 -25.11
C ALA A 17 1.67 21.68 -25.68
N GLU A 18 2.71 21.29 -24.92
CA GLU A 18 4.12 21.39 -25.34
C GLU A 18 4.61 20.17 -26.16
N GLY A 19 3.75 19.16 -26.40
CA GLY A 19 4.12 17.98 -27.18
C GLY A 19 5.11 17.03 -26.50
N LEU A 20 5.22 17.08 -25.16
CA LEU A 20 6.16 16.26 -24.40
C LEU A 20 5.64 14.84 -24.16
N ARG A 21 6.57 13.87 -24.19
CA ARG A 21 6.27 12.49 -23.81
C ARG A 21 6.04 12.40 -22.31
N MET A 22 4.98 11.71 -21.92
CA MET A 22 4.59 11.53 -20.51
C MET A 22 4.49 10.04 -20.18
N ALA A 23 4.79 9.71 -18.93
CA ALA A 23 4.66 8.36 -18.39
C ALA A 23 4.10 8.42 -16.95
N LYS A 24 3.51 7.31 -16.51
CA LYS A 24 3.06 7.09 -15.12
C LYS A 24 3.72 5.85 -14.55
N PHE A 25 3.90 5.81 -13.24
CA PHE A 25 4.36 4.61 -12.55
C PHE A 25 3.33 3.47 -12.66
N PRO A 26 3.76 2.20 -12.73
CA PRO A 26 2.89 1.03 -12.82
C PRO A 26 2.24 0.66 -11.46
N LEU A 27 1.74 1.64 -10.72
CA LEU A 27 1.20 1.45 -9.36
C LEU A 27 0.10 0.39 -9.32
N ASP A 28 -0.77 0.36 -10.32
CA ASP A 28 -1.91 -0.56 -10.40
C ASP A 28 -1.51 -2.04 -10.54
N ARG A 29 -0.27 -2.32 -10.97
CA ARG A 29 0.20 -3.70 -11.17
C ARG A 29 0.84 -4.28 -9.92
N TYR A 30 1.49 -3.43 -9.12
CA TYR A 30 2.29 -3.86 -7.98
C TYR A 30 1.62 -3.55 -6.64
N LEU A 31 0.68 -2.61 -6.59
CA LEU A 31 0.05 -2.15 -5.35
C LEU A 31 -1.48 -2.20 -5.47
N GLU A 32 -2.12 -2.88 -4.51
CA GLU A 32 -3.55 -2.74 -4.31
C GLU A 32 -3.87 -1.40 -3.68
N TRP A 33 -4.31 -0.43 -4.48
CA TRP A 33 -4.61 0.90 -3.99
C TRP A 33 -5.87 0.89 -3.10
N GLY A 34 -5.73 1.37 -1.87
CA GLY A 34 -6.79 1.38 -0.87
C GLY A 34 -7.59 2.66 -0.84
N ILE A 35 -6.92 3.80 -0.65
CA ILE A 35 -7.58 5.06 -0.33
C ILE A 35 -6.93 6.29 -0.96
N GLY A 36 -7.77 7.22 -1.42
CA GLY A 36 -7.39 8.53 -1.93
C GLY A 36 -6.72 8.49 -3.30
N THR A 37 -6.18 9.64 -3.70
CA THR A 37 -5.61 9.86 -5.04
C THR A 37 -4.26 9.18 -5.22
N LYS A 38 -3.96 8.81 -6.48
CA LYS A 38 -2.68 8.21 -6.92
C LYS A 38 -1.65 9.29 -7.30
N SER A 39 -1.63 10.36 -6.51
CA SER A 39 -0.71 11.48 -6.66
C SER A 39 0.31 11.41 -5.53
N LEU A 40 1.55 11.08 -5.88
CA LEU A 40 2.66 10.98 -4.93
C LEU A 40 3.34 12.34 -4.75
N THR A 41 3.99 12.55 -3.61
CA THR A 41 4.80 13.75 -3.41
C THR A 41 6.06 13.69 -4.27
N ILE A 42 6.64 14.85 -4.60
CA ILE A 42 7.86 14.92 -5.43
C ILE A 42 9.00 14.09 -4.83
N ASN A 43 9.17 14.16 -3.51
CA ASN A 43 10.20 13.39 -2.80
C ASN A 43 9.98 11.88 -2.98
N GLN A 44 8.74 11.39 -2.81
CA GLN A 44 8.40 9.98 -3.05
C GLN A 44 8.68 9.55 -4.49
N CYS A 45 8.33 10.39 -5.47
CA CYS A 45 8.65 10.10 -6.86
C CYS A 45 10.17 10.01 -7.09
N LEU A 46 10.96 10.91 -6.49
CA LEU A 46 12.41 10.91 -6.60
C LEU A 46 13.02 9.66 -5.96
N ASP A 47 12.62 9.31 -4.75
CA ASP A 47 13.12 8.14 -4.03
C ASP A 47 12.83 6.85 -4.82
N ILE A 48 11.61 6.71 -5.36
CA ILE A 48 11.23 5.59 -6.26
C ILE A 48 12.15 5.55 -7.49
N MET A 49 12.38 6.68 -8.15
CA MET A 49 13.22 6.72 -9.35
C MET A 49 14.69 6.40 -9.06
N LEU A 50 15.21 6.83 -7.90
CA LEU A 50 16.57 6.52 -7.45
C LEU A 50 16.73 5.02 -7.21
N ASP A 51 15.78 4.41 -6.49
CA ASP A 51 15.81 2.98 -6.21
C ASP A 51 15.65 2.13 -7.48
N LEU A 52 14.81 2.56 -8.42
CA LEU A 52 14.70 1.91 -9.73
C LEU A 52 16.00 1.99 -10.52
N ARG A 53 16.73 3.11 -10.43
CA ARG A 53 18.02 3.24 -11.11
C ARG A 53 19.09 2.32 -10.52
N VAL A 54 19.04 2.05 -9.23
CA VAL A 54 20.01 1.18 -8.54
C VAL A 54 19.64 -0.30 -8.67
N THR A 55 18.37 -0.64 -8.44
CA THR A 55 17.91 -2.04 -8.32
C THR A 55 17.23 -2.58 -9.57
N GLY A 56 16.62 -1.71 -10.40
CA GLY A 56 15.79 -2.12 -11.53
C GLY A 56 14.47 -2.80 -11.16
N ASP A 57 14.12 -2.81 -9.86
CA ASP A 57 13.03 -3.60 -9.32
C ASP A 57 11.92 -2.71 -8.75
N TRP A 58 10.69 -2.87 -9.29
CA TRP A 58 9.52 -2.11 -8.86
C TRP A 58 9.05 -2.51 -7.47
N ASP A 59 9.22 -3.77 -7.06
CA ASP A 59 8.78 -4.22 -5.74
C ASP A 59 9.56 -3.54 -4.62
N LYS A 60 10.85 -3.29 -4.85
CA LYS A 60 11.73 -2.58 -3.92
C LYS A 60 11.48 -1.07 -3.96
N ALA A 61 11.38 -0.50 -5.16
CA ALA A 61 11.21 0.94 -5.30
C ALA A 61 9.87 1.44 -4.74
N LEU A 62 8.80 0.65 -4.88
CA LEU A 62 7.46 1.04 -4.43
C LEU A 62 7.26 0.96 -2.91
N VAL A 63 8.28 0.53 -2.14
CA VAL A 63 8.28 0.58 -0.67
C VAL A 63 8.16 2.01 -0.13
N HIS A 64 8.61 3.01 -0.90
CA HIS A 64 8.50 4.43 -0.54
C HIS A 64 7.07 4.97 -0.58
N VAL A 65 6.12 4.21 -1.13
CA VAL A 65 4.71 4.59 -1.13
C VAL A 65 4.13 4.42 0.29
N PRO A 66 3.43 5.43 0.85
CA PRO A 66 2.87 5.33 2.19
C PRO A 66 1.91 4.15 2.35
N ARG A 67 2.21 3.26 3.28
CA ARG A 67 1.43 2.03 3.55
C ARG A 67 -0.07 2.30 3.77
N ARG A 68 -0.45 3.41 4.41
CA ARG A 68 -1.86 3.80 4.60
C ARG A 68 -2.67 3.95 3.31
N LYS A 69 -2.01 4.16 2.17
CA LYS A 69 -2.65 4.33 0.86
C LYS A 69 -2.90 2.98 0.17
N ILE A 70 -2.22 1.94 0.61
CA ILE A 70 -2.26 0.58 0.07
C ILE A 70 -3.23 -0.22 0.94
N ARG A 71 -4.05 -1.10 0.35
CA ARG A 71 -4.86 -2.02 1.14
C ARG A 71 -3.93 -2.99 1.87
N PRO A 72 -4.14 -3.24 3.17
CA PRO A 72 -3.43 -4.34 3.81
C PRO A 72 -3.78 -5.64 3.07
N GLU A 73 -2.76 -6.47 2.88
CA GLU A 73 -2.86 -7.78 2.26
C GLU A 73 -4.00 -8.58 2.93
N GLN A 74 -5.07 -8.79 2.18
CA GLN A 74 -6.34 -9.36 2.67
C GLN A 74 -6.14 -10.76 3.26
N GLU A 75 -5.05 -11.43 2.90
CA GLU A 75 -4.67 -12.76 3.36
C GLU A 75 -4.59 -12.85 4.89
N GLY A 76 -4.03 -11.85 5.57
CA GLY A 76 -3.90 -11.89 7.01
C GLY A 76 -5.21 -11.66 7.75
N GLU A 77 -6.12 -10.86 7.19
CA GLU A 77 -7.48 -10.68 7.70
C GLU A 77 -8.33 -11.94 7.52
N ALA A 78 -8.26 -12.56 6.35
CA ALA A 78 -8.94 -13.81 6.05
C ALA A 78 -8.46 -14.94 6.98
N LYS A 79 -7.14 -15.13 7.10
CA LYS A 79 -6.51 -16.09 8.02
C LYS A 79 -6.90 -15.86 9.48
N TYR A 80 -7.00 -14.60 9.92
CA TYR A 80 -7.43 -14.29 11.28
C TYR A 80 -8.91 -14.61 11.51
N LYS A 81 -9.79 -14.35 10.53
CA LYS A 81 -11.22 -14.71 10.58
C LYS A 81 -11.41 -16.22 10.60
N GLU A 82 -10.70 -16.95 9.76
CA GLU A 82 -10.65 -18.43 9.74
C GLU A 82 -10.19 -18.98 11.09
N TYR A 83 -9.01 -18.55 11.58
CA TYR A 83 -8.46 -18.95 12.88
C TYR A 83 -9.42 -18.71 14.06
N ARG A 84 -10.14 -17.58 14.05
CA ARG A 84 -11.16 -17.26 15.06
C ARG A 84 -12.39 -18.17 14.93
N SER A 85 -12.77 -18.53 13.71
CA SER A 85 -13.96 -19.35 13.43
C SER A 85 -13.76 -20.80 13.86
N ASP A 86 -12.53 -21.31 13.74
CA ASP A 86 -12.13 -22.64 14.20
C ASP A 86 -11.97 -22.70 15.73
N LYS A 87 -11.44 -21.64 16.37
CA LYS A 87 -11.24 -21.58 17.83
C LYS A 87 -12.46 -21.04 18.60
N ARG A 88 -13.69 -21.26 18.10
CA ARG A 88 -14.94 -20.86 18.79
C ARG A 88 -14.96 -21.43 20.23
N PRO A 89 -15.10 -20.59 21.28
CA PRO A 89 -15.05 -21.08 22.65
C PRO A 89 -16.38 -21.73 23.06
N ILE A 90 -16.31 -22.90 23.68
CA ILE A 90 -17.39 -23.40 24.53
C ILE A 90 -17.27 -22.64 25.87
N ARG A 91 -17.97 -21.50 25.97
CA ARG A 91 -18.18 -20.63 27.16
C ARG A 91 -16.94 -20.15 27.96
N SER A 92 -16.95 -18.84 28.29
CA SER A 92 -16.20 -18.17 29.37
C SER A 92 -14.77 -18.67 29.59
N GLU A 93 -13.76 -18.18 28.85
CA GLU A 93 -12.84 -17.16 29.39
C GLU A 93 -12.06 -16.53 28.23
N GLY A 94 -12.24 -15.21 28.04
CA GLY A 94 -11.73 -14.48 26.89
C GLY A 94 -10.23 -14.19 26.98
N LYS A 95 -9.39 -15.02 26.36
CA LYS A 95 -8.07 -14.57 25.91
C LYS A 95 -8.19 -13.91 24.53
N PRO A 96 -7.52 -12.76 24.27
CA PRO A 96 -7.66 -12.07 22.99
C PRO A 96 -6.94 -12.88 21.89
N TYR A 97 -7.72 -13.64 21.12
CA TYR A 97 -7.31 -14.48 19.98
C TYR A 97 -6.23 -13.86 19.08
N LYS A 98 -6.19 -12.53 18.96
CA LYS A 98 -5.16 -11.77 18.24
C LYS A 98 -3.73 -12.03 18.72
N LYS A 99 -3.48 -12.10 20.03
CA LYS A 99 -2.11 -12.30 20.57
C LYS A 99 -1.56 -13.68 20.22
N GLN A 100 -2.42 -14.69 20.23
CA GLN A 100 -2.07 -16.07 19.87
C GLN A 100 -1.86 -16.20 18.36
N PHE A 101 -2.78 -15.68 17.55
CA PHE A 101 -2.63 -15.65 16.10
C PHE A 101 -1.32 -14.99 15.66
N ARG A 102 -0.94 -13.87 16.30
CA ARG A 102 0.30 -13.15 15.98
C ARG A 102 1.58 -13.94 16.30
N LYS A 103 1.53 -14.83 17.29
CA LYS A 103 2.63 -15.73 17.67
C LYS A 103 2.73 -16.93 16.71
N GLU A 104 1.58 -17.46 16.31
CA GLU A 104 1.47 -18.66 15.46
C GLU A 104 1.68 -18.35 13.97
N TYR A 105 1.26 -17.15 13.53
CA TYR A 105 1.41 -16.66 12.16
C TYR A 105 2.23 -15.36 12.12
N PRO A 106 3.56 -15.43 12.36
CA PRO A 106 4.42 -14.24 12.40
C PRO A 106 4.50 -13.50 11.06
N LYS A 107 4.26 -14.19 9.93
CA LYS A 107 4.21 -13.57 8.59
C LYS A 107 3.09 -12.53 8.45
N PHE A 108 1.95 -12.73 9.14
CA PHE A 108 0.80 -11.80 9.15
C PHE A 108 0.85 -10.83 10.35
N SER A 109 1.92 -10.86 11.15
CA SER A 109 2.06 -10.07 12.38
C SER A 109 2.35 -8.58 12.16
N GLN A 110 2.69 -8.18 10.92
CA GLN A 110 2.98 -6.80 10.52
C GLN A 110 1.74 -6.01 10.10
N ILE A 111 0.55 -6.63 10.12
CA ILE A 111 -0.74 -5.94 9.92
C ILE A 111 -1.12 -5.28 11.24
N LYS A 112 -0.67 -4.03 11.43
CA LYS A 112 -1.23 -3.13 12.45
C LYS A 112 -2.29 -2.26 11.76
N TYR A 113 -3.55 -2.50 12.14
CA TYR A 113 -4.71 -1.67 11.80
C TYR A 113 -4.54 -0.25 12.35
#